data_AF-A0A382DE04-F1
#
_entry.id   AF-A0A382DE04-F1
#
_cell.length_a   1.000
_cell.length_b   1.000
_cell.length_c   1.000
_cell.angle_alpha   90.00
_cell.angle_beta   90.00
_cell.angle_gamma   90.00
#
_symmetry.space_group_name_H-M   'P 1'
#
loop_
_entity.id
_entity.type
_entity.pdbx_description
1 polymer ?
#
loop_
_entity_poly.entity_id
_entity_poly.type
_entity_poly.pdbx_seq_one_letter_code
_entity_poly.pdbx_strand_id
1 'polypeptide(L)'
;WLARTPFLQFEGFDFWEEYRLAVKKMLGNELEKIKNNTTLTDEMRNEEIVNHKTTNKHFEAIFSKEKHTELMEAGQLRLSHKALHGSLMIFLHRDEPIFHLPFRLLTALIDIDELLTSWRYRHILMVQRMIGRKIGTGGSSGYRYLREAAEKYKVFGDLANLSSFLIPRSELPELPEEFKRHLGFFYTDESKK
;
A
#
# COMPACT_ATOMS: atom_id res chain seq x y z
N TRP A 1 2.52 -9.55 13.22
CA TRP A 1 2.60 -10.63 12.23
C TRP A 1 3.33 -10.15 10.98
N LEU A 2 2.87 -9.08 10.32
CA LEU A 2 3.54 -8.46 9.16
C LEU A 2 5.04 -8.15 9.33
N ALA A 3 5.47 -7.64 10.49
CA ALA A 3 6.90 -7.40 10.74
C ALA A 3 7.76 -8.68 10.83
N ARG A 4 7.12 -9.86 10.83
CA ARG A 4 7.74 -11.19 10.78
C ARG A 4 7.41 -11.90 9.46
N THR A 5 6.94 -11.18 8.43
CA THR A 5 6.76 -11.76 7.10
C THR A 5 8.11 -12.40 6.72
N PRO A 6 8.09 -13.69 6.34
CA PRO A 6 9.32 -14.40 6.06
C PRO A 6 10.06 -13.71 4.91
N PHE A 7 11.38 -13.91 4.87
CA PHE A 7 12.21 -13.46 3.76
C PHE A 7 12.38 -11.94 3.57
N LEU A 8 12.00 -11.13 4.57
CA LEU A 8 12.38 -9.71 4.59
C LEU A 8 13.91 -9.53 4.65
N GLN A 9 14.63 -10.49 5.23
CA GLN A 9 16.09 -10.62 5.20
C GLN A 9 16.40 -12.11 5.06
N PHE A 10 16.79 -12.56 3.87
CA PHE A 10 17.23 -13.93 3.60
C PHE A 10 18.72 -13.93 3.28
N GLU A 11 19.45 -14.99 3.60
CA GLU A 11 20.90 -15.06 3.36
C GLU A 11 21.22 -14.78 1.89
N GLY A 12 21.88 -13.65 1.62
CA GLY A 12 22.24 -13.22 0.26
C GLY A 12 21.14 -12.50 -0.54
N PHE A 13 19.93 -12.30 -0.01
CA PHE A 13 18.85 -11.58 -0.70
C PHE A 13 18.14 -10.57 0.21
N ASP A 14 18.29 -9.28 -0.12
CA ASP A 14 17.54 -8.18 0.50
C ASP A 14 16.46 -7.70 -0.48
N PHE A 15 15.23 -8.17 -0.25
CA PHE A 15 14.06 -7.78 -1.04
C PHE A 15 13.89 -6.26 -1.14
N TRP A 16 14.23 -5.53 -0.07
CA TRP A 16 14.00 -4.10 -0.03
C TRP A 16 14.95 -3.32 -0.93
N GLU A 17 16.21 -3.72 -0.97
CA GLU A 17 17.18 -3.10 -1.87
C GLU A 17 16.91 -3.46 -3.33
N GLU A 18 16.52 -4.71 -3.62
CA GLU A 18 16.08 -5.12 -4.96
C GLU A 18 14.84 -4.35 -5.43
N TYR A 19 13.85 -4.18 -4.54
CA TYR A 19 12.67 -3.38 -4.83
C TYR A 19 13.01 -1.90 -5.03
N ARG A 20 13.92 -1.32 -4.24
CA ARG A 20 14.42 0.05 -4.42
C ARG A 20 15.08 0.23 -5.79
N LEU A 21 15.92 -0.73 -6.20
CA LEU A 21 16.57 -0.73 -7.51
C LEU A 21 15.53 -0.83 -8.64
N ALA A 22 14.53 -1.70 -8.50
CA ALA A 22 13.42 -1.83 -9.44
C ALA A 22 12.61 -0.53 -9.58
N VAL A 23 12.26 0.12 -8.47
CA VAL A 23 11.57 1.42 -8.47
C VAL A 23 12.42 2.48 -9.17
N LYS A 24 13.72 2.56 -8.87
CA LYS A 24 14.64 3.52 -9.51
C LYS A 24 14.73 3.30 -11.01
N LYS A 25 14.80 2.04 -11.46
CA LYS A 25 14.79 1.66 -12.87
C LYS A 25 13.47 2.04 -13.55
N MET A 26 12.33 1.70 -12.94
CA MET A 26 11.00 2.03 -13.43
C MET A 26 10.83 3.55 -13.61
N LEU A 27 11.18 4.33 -12.58
CA LEU A 27 11.10 5.78 -12.61
C LEU A 27 12.05 6.38 -13.67
N GLY A 28 13.27 5.83 -13.80
CA GLY A 28 14.19 6.23 -14.87
C GLY A 28 13.61 5.99 -16.27
N ASN A 29 13.04 4.80 -16.50
CA ASN A 29 12.40 4.42 -17.75
C ASN A 29 11.18 5.30 -18.07
N GLU A 30 10.37 5.62 -17.07
CA GLU A 30 9.22 6.51 -17.19
C GLU A 30 9.65 7.92 -17.60
N LEU A 31 10.67 8.48 -16.96
CA LEU A 31 11.18 9.81 -17.26
C LEU A 31 11.70 9.91 -18.71
N GLU A 32 12.42 8.89 -19.17
CA GLU A 32 12.90 8.84 -20.56
C GLU A 32 11.75 8.71 -21.57
N LYS A 33 10.71 7.93 -21.25
CA LYS A 33 9.49 7.87 -22.07
C LYS A 33 8.78 9.23 -22.15
N ILE A 34 8.65 9.95 -21.03
CA ILE A 34 8.02 11.28 -21.00
C ILE A 34 8.81 12.28 -21.86
N LYS A 35 10.14 12.28 -21.76
CA LYS A 35 11.01 13.18 -22.55
C LYS A 35 10.95 12.88 -24.05
N ASN A 36 10.97 11.60 -24.42
CA ASN A 36 11.05 11.16 -25.81
C ASN A 36 9.68 11.05 -26.51
N ASN A 37 8.58 11.31 -25.80
CA ASN A 37 7.23 11.23 -26.37
C ASN A 37 6.93 12.46 -27.25
N THR A 38 6.90 12.22 -28.56
CA THR A 38 6.59 13.22 -29.59
C THR A 38 5.11 13.61 -29.66
N THR A 39 4.23 12.89 -28.96
CA THR A 39 2.78 13.15 -28.94
C THR A 39 2.40 14.20 -27.88
N LEU A 40 3.26 14.44 -26.89
CA LEU A 40 2.99 15.40 -25.82
C LEU A 40 3.35 16.83 -26.23
N THR A 41 2.44 17.77 -25.95
CA THR A 41 2.78 19.19 -25.98
C THR A 41 3.75 19.54 -24.85
N ASP A 42 4.43 20.68 -24.95
CA ASP A 42 5.39 21.11 -23.92
C ASP A 42 4.73 21.30 -22.54
N GLU A 43 3.47 21.75 -22.52
CA GLU A 43 2.68 21.92 -21.30
C GLU A 43 2.34 20.57 -20.65
N MET A 44 1.82 19.61 -21.43
CA MET A 44 1.53 18.26 -20.94
C MET A 44 2.80 17.54 -20.47
N ARG A 45 3.92 17.71 -21.17
CA ARG A 45 5.21 17.14 -20.76
C ARG A 45 5.66 17.69 -19.41
N ASN A 46 5.50 19.00 -19.19
CA ASN A 46 5.85 19.61 -17.91
C ASN A 46 4.96 19.10 -16.77
N GLU A 47 3.66 18.91 -17.02
CA GLU A 47 2.73 18.30 -16.04
C GLU A 47 3.14 16.87 -15.69
N GLU A 48 3.45 16.03 -16.67
CA GLU A 48 3.92 14.66 -16.45
C GLU A 48 5.25 14.63 -15.68
N ILE A 49 6.17 15.56 -15.94
CA ILE A 49 7.41 15.69 -15.16
C ILE A 49 7.12 16.07 -13.70
N VAL A 50 6.12 16.92 -13.44
CA VAL A 50 5.72 17.29 -12.07
C VAL A 50 5.08 16.11 -11.36
N ASN A 51 4.20 15.37 -12.04
CA ASN A 51 3.59 14.14 -11.52
C ASN A 51 4.67 13.10 -11.17
N HIS A 52 5.58 12.84 -12.11
CA HIS A 52 6.72 11.93 -11.91
C HIS A 52 7.59 12.33 -10.70
N LYS A 53 7.91 13.61 -10.54
CA LYS A 53 8.65 14.12 -9.36
C LYS A 53 7.90 13.90 -8.05
N THR A 54 6.58 14.05 -8.07
CA THR A 54 5.72 13.84 -6.89
C THR A 54 5.68 12.36 -6.52
N THR A 55 5.49 11.49 -7.51
CA THR A 55 5.56 10.02 -7.35
C THR A 55 6.91 9.59 -6.79
N ASN A 56 8.02 10.11 -7.32
CA ASN A 56 9.35 9.80 -6.80
C ASN A 56 9.51 10.22 -5.33
N LYS A 57 9.01 11.41 -4.95
CA LYS A 57 9.03 11.85 -3.54
C LYS A 57 8.21 10.94 -2.62
N HIS A 58 7.12 10.36 -3.10
CA HIS A 58 6.33 9.38 -2.34
C HIS A 58 7.09 8.07 -2.13
N PHE A 59 7.76 7.55 -3.16
CA PHE A 59 8.62 6.37 -3.02
C PHE A 59 9.81 6.64 -2.09
N GLU A 60 10.51 7.76 -2.22
CA GLU A 60 11.61 8.12 -1.31
C GLU A 60 11.15 8.22 0.15
N ALA A 61 9.89 8.60 0.38
CA ALA A 61 9.33 8.67 1.74
C ALA A 61 9.19 7.29 2.40
N ILE A 62 8.91 6.22 1.64
CA ILE A 62 8.81 4.87 2.20
C ILE A 62 10.19 4.26 2.45
N PHE A 63 11.17 4.65 1.64
CA PHE A 63 12.54 4.16 1.73
C PHE A 63 13.33 4.74 2.91
N SER A 64 12.97 5.93 3.40
CA SER A 64 13.57 6.54 4.61
C SER A 64 12.83 6.12 5.86
N LYS A 65 13.56 5.51 6.79
CA LYS A 65 13.03 5.13 8.11
C LYS A 65 12.70 6.35 8.95
N GLU A 66 13.47 7.42 8.81
CA GLU A 66 13.31 8.70 9.51
C GLU A 66 11.97 9.33 9.09
N LYS A 67 11.75 9.49 7.79
CA LYS A 67 10.51 10.06 7.25
C LYS A 67 9.29 9.21 7.54
N HIS A 68 9.42 7.88 7.53
CA HIS A 68 8.36 6.99 7.98
C HIS A 68 8.01 7.24 9.46
N THR A 69 9.01 7.45 10.31
CA THR A 69 8.80 7.72 11.75
C THR A 69 8.08 9.06 11.94
N GLU A 70 8.48 10.10 11.22
CA GLU A 70 7.79 11.41 11.22
C GLU A 70 6.31 11.29 10.82
N LEU A 71 6.01 10.51 9.78
CA LEU A 71 4.63 10.27 9.32
C LEU A 71 3.79 9.48 10.33
N MET A 72 4.40 8.55 11.08
CA MET A 72 3.75 7.86 12.19
C MET A 72 3.45 8.80 13.35
N GLU A 73 4.39 9.66 13.73
CA GLU A 73 4.21 10.66 14.81
C GLU A 73 3.14 11.70 14.46
N ALA A 74 3.05 12.08 13.18
CA ALA A 74 1.99 12.93 12.65
C ALA A 74 0.61 12.23 12.57
N GLY A 75 0.54 10.93 12.86
CA GLY A 75 -0.69 10.12 12.79
C GLY A 75 -1.18 9.83 11.37
N GLN A 76 -0.32 10.02 10.35
CA GLN A 76 -0.64 9.76 8.95
C GLN A 76 -0.41 8.30 8.56
N LEU A 77 0.50 7.61 9.25
CA LEU A 77 0.73 6.17 9.14
C LEU A 77 0.52 5.48 10.50
N ARG A 78 0.07 4.24 10.47
CA ARG A 78 -0.17 3.39 11.66
C ARG A 78 0.71 2.15 11.69
N LEU A 79 0.97 1.54 10.54
CA LEU A 79 1.86 0.39 10.40
C LEU A 79 3.29 0.81 10.69
N SER A 80 4.04 -0.06 11.37
CA SER A 80 5.48 0.14 11.52
C SER A 80 6.20 -0.07 10.18
N HIS A 81 7.39 0.50 10.03
CA HIS A 81 8.19 0.42 8.80
C HIS A 81 8.39 -1.03 8.31
N LYS A 82 8.75 -1.94 9.22
CA LYS A 82 8.86 -3.37 8.93
C LYS A 82 7.53 -4.02 8.53
N ALA A 83 6.42 -3.61 9.13
CA ALA A 83 5.09 -4.12 8.77
C ALA A 83 4.64 -3.60 7.39
N LEU A 84 5.00 -2.37 7.04
CA LEU A 84 4.76 -1.81 5.70
C LEU A 84 5.52 -2.62 4.65
N HIS A 85 6.81 -2.91 4.87
CA HIS A 85 7.61 -3.75 3.97
C HIS A 85 7.01 -5.15 3.80
N GLY A 86 6.67 -5.80 4.92
CA GLY A 86 6.03 -7.12 4.89
C GLY A 86 4.70 -7.13 4.15
N SER A 87 3.91 -6.04 4.25
CA SER A 87 2.65 -5.90 3.52
C SER A 87 2.89 -5.70 2.03
N LEU A 88 3.84 -4.84 1.65
CA LEU A 88 4.19 -4.60 0.26
C LEU A 88 4.71 -5.87 -0.43
N MET A 89 5.54 -6.64 0.27
CA MET A 89 6.03 -7.94 -0.21
C MET A 89 4.88 -8.90 -0.53
N ILE A 90 3.91 -9.03 0.38
CA ILE A 90 2.71 -9.87 0.16
C ILE A 90 1.91 -9.38 -1.06
N PHE A 91 1.76 -8.07 -1.25
CA PHE A 91 1.01 -7.52 -2.38
C PHE A 91 1.72 -7.73 -3.72
N LEU A 92 3.03 -7.53 -3.77
CA LEU A 92 3.83 -7.67 -5.00
C LEU A 92 3.96 -9.14 -5.42
N HIS A 93 4.14 -10.04 -4.45
CA HIS A 93 4.31 -11.48 -4.69
C HIS A 93 3.04 -12.29 -4.40
N ARG A 94 1.86 -11.68 -4.56
CA ARG A 94 0.57 -12.32 -4.23
C ARG A 94 0.25 -13.60 -5.00
N ASP A 95 0.98 -13.91 -6.08
CA ASP A 95 0.80 -15.15 -6.84
C ASP A 95 1.65 -16.31 -6.30
N GLU A 96 2.58 -16.03 -5.39
CA GLU A 96 3.37 -17.07 -4.74
C GLU A 96 2.52 -17.84 -3.73
N PRO A 97 2.57 -19.19 -3.69
CA PRO A 97 1.66 -20.01 -2.88
C PRO A 97 1.59 -19.61 -1.40
N ILE A 98 2.74 -19.29 -0.79
CA ILE A 98 2.81 -18.87 0.61
C ILE A 98 2.09 -17.53 0.88
N PHE A 99 1.97 -16.66 -0.13
CA PHE A 99 1.36 -15.33 0.00
C PHE A 99 -0.12 -15.27 -0.40
N HIS A 100 -0.70 -16.33 -0.96
CA HIS A 100 -2.13 -16.36 -1.33
C HIS A 100 -3.06 -16.07 -0.15
N LEU A 101 -2.90 -16.81 0.96
CA LEU A 101 -3.72 -16.61 2.16
C LEU A 101 -3.40 -15.29 2.88
N PRO A 102 -2.12 -14.91 3.09
CA PRO A 102 -1.74 -13.58 3.55
C PRO A 102 -2.41 -12.45 2.77
N PHE A 103 -2.37 -12.51 1.43
CA PHE A 103 -2.97 -11.50 0.57
C PHE A 103 -4.48 -11.42 0.79
N ARG A 104 -5.18 -12.57 0.78
CA ARG A 104 -6.62 -12.62 1.06
C ARG A 104 -7.00 -12.05 2.42
N LEU A 105 -6.17 -12.29 3.45
CA LEU A 105 -6.38 -11.70 4.77
C LEU A 105 -6.26 -10.18 4.73
N LEU A 106 -5.21 -9.64 4.09
CA LEU A 106 -5.04 -8.18 3.97
C LEU A 106 -6.15 -7.53 3.15
N THR A 107 -6.61 -8.17 2.07
CA THR A 107 -7.78 -7.73 1.32
C THR A 107 -9.03 -7.70 2.19
N ALA A 108 -9.30 -8.76 2.95
CA ALA A 108 -10.46 -8.79 3.84
C ALA A 108 -10.42 -7.68 4.92
N LEU A 109 -9.23 -7.31 5.42
CA LEU A 109 -9.09 -6.18 6.35
C LEU A 109 -9.43 -4.84 5.69
N ILE A 110 -9.02 -4.64 4.44
CA ILE A 110 -9.40 -3.46 3.65
C ILE A 110 -10.92 -3.46 3.43
N ASP A 111 -11.49 -4.59 3.01
CA ASP A 111 -12.94 -4.74 2.77
C ASP A 111 -13.76 -4.41 4.03
N ILE A 112 -13.32 -4.85 5.21
CA ILE A 112 -13.98 -4.52 6.49
C ILE A 112 -14.01 -3.01 6.70
N ASP A 113 -12.89 -2.32 6.51
CA ASP A 113 -12.80 -0.87 6.66
C ASP A 113 -13.72 -0.14 5.67
N GLU A 114 -13.73 -0.58 4.41
CA GLU A 114 -14.59 -0.01 3.35
C GLU A 114 -16.08 -0.24 3.63
N LEU A 115 -16.46 -1.43 4.09
CA LEU A 115 -17.84 -1.76 4.48
C LEU A 115 -18.29 -0.94 5.69
N LEU A 116 -17.41 -0.75 6.69
CA LEU A 116 -17.69 0.10 7.84
C LEU A 116 -17.85 1.57 7.44
N THR A 117 -16.96 2.11 6.60
CA THR A 117 -17.10 3.47 6.07
C THR A 117 -18.39 3.63 5.25
N SER A 118 -18.74 2.63 4.44
CA SER A 118 -19.99 2.61 3.66
C SER A 118 -21.22 2.63 4.57
N TRP A 119 -21.21 1.85 5.65
CA TRP A 119 -22.27 1.89 6.66
C TRP A 119 -22.37 3.28 7.32
N ARG A 120 -21.24 3.88 7.73
CA ARG A 120 -21.21 5.23 8.31
C ARG A 120 -21.78 6.26 7.34
N TYR A 121 -21.45 6.16 6.06
CA TYR A 121 -21.96 7.07 5.04
C TYR A 121 -23.47 6.94 4.83
N ARG A 122 -24.00 5.71 4.73
CA ARG A 122 -25.45 5.49 4.65
C ARG A 122 -26.17 6.04 5.88
N HIS A 123 -25.59 5.85 7.06
CA HIS A 123 -26.12 6.41 8.31
C HIS A 123 -26.13 7.95 8.30
N ILE A 124 -25.04 8.59 7.83
CA ILE A 124 -24.96 10.05 7.66
C ILE A 124 -26.10 10.57 6.76
N LEU A 125 -26.34 9.93 5.61
CA LEU A 125 -27.39 10.34 4.68
C LEU A 125 -28.79 10.19 5.29
N MET A 126 -29.03 9.12 6.03
CA MET A 126 -30.28 8.93 6.77
C MET A 126 -30.48 10.05 7.81
N VAL A 127 -29.46 10.35 8.61
CA VAL A 127 -29.52 11.43 9.63
C VAL A 127 -29.77 12.79 8.96
N GLN A 128 -29.08 13.10 7.86
CA GLN A 128 -29.30 14.34 7.12
C GLN A 128 -30.76 14.46 6.65
N ARG A 129 -31.38 13.37 6.20
CA ARG A 129 -32.79 13.36 5.80
C ARG A 129 -33.74 13.58 6.98
N MET A 130 -33.45 12.98 8.14
CA MET A 130 -34.33 13.01 9.31
C MET A 130 -34.26 14.32 10.09
N ILE A 131 -33.07 14.88 10.30
CA ILE A 131 -32.88 16.05 11.15
C ILE A 131 -32.20 17.23 10.44
N GLY A 132 -31.84 17.10 9.17
CA GLY A 132 -31.17 18.16 8.41
C GLY A 132 -29.84 18.56 9.04
N ARG A 133 -29.73 19.85 9.39
CA ARG A 133 -28.56 20.45 10.06
C ARG A 133 -28.75 20.65 11.56
N LYS A 134 -29.82 20.10 12.15
CA LYS A 134 -30.11 20.26 13.58
C LYS A 134 -29.10 19.48 14.44
N ILE A 135 -28.93 19.95 15.67
CA ILE A 135 -28.15 19.26 16.70
C ILE A 135 -28.82 17.92 17.01
N GLY A 136 -28.01 16.87 17.14
CA GLY A 136 -28.50 15.54 17.52
C GLY A 136 -28.95 15.51 18.97
N THR A 137 -29.84 14.59 19.31
CA THR A 137 -30.32 14.43 20.70
C THR A 137 -29.21 14.09 21.70
N GLY A 138 -28.08 13.55 21.22
CA GLY A 138 -26.85 13.35 22.00
C GLY A 138 -25.95 14.58 22.14
N GLY A 139 -26.40 15.78 21.76
CA GLY A 139 -25.65 17.03 21.91
C GLY A 139 -24.59 17.32 20.83
N SER A 140 -24.36 16.40 19.89
CA SER A 140 -23.42 16.61 18.79
C SER A 140 -24.03 17.49 17.69
N SER A 141 -23.18 18.00 16.79
CA SER A 141 -23.60 18.73 15.57
C SER A 141 -24.35 17.87 14.53
N GLY A 142 -24.76 16.65 14.91
CA GLY A 142 -25.54 15.72 14.10
C GLY A 142 -24.77 15.29 12.86
N TYR A 143 -25.26 15.70 11.69
CA TYR A 143 -24.67 15.39 10.39
C TYR A 143 -23.17 15.70 10.30
N ARG A 144 -22.73 16.87 10.78
CA ARG A 144 -21.32 17.29 10.64
C ARG A 144 -20.37 16.40 11.42
N TYR A 145 -20.68 16.14 12.69
CA TYR A 145 -19.93 15.22 13.55
C TYR A 145 -19.80 13.83 12.93
N LEU A 146 -20.90 13.28 12.40
CA LEU A 146 -20.90 11.95 11.78
C LEU A 146 -20.02 11.91 10.52
N ARG A 147 -20.03 12.97 9.70
CA ARG A 147 -19.17 13.10 8.52
C ARG A 147 -17.70 13.07 8.88
N GLU A 148 -17.29 13.89 9.85
CA GLU A 148 -15.90 13.94 10.34
C GLU A 148 -15.46 12.58 10.92
N ALA A 149 -16.37 11.90 11.64
CA ALA A 149 -16.14 10.55 12.14
C ALA A 149 -15.90 9.53 11.00
N ALA A 150 -16.71 9.56 9.93
CA ALA A 150 -16.56 8.61 8.82
C ALA A 150 -15.21 8.71 8.10
N GLU A 151 -14.65 9.92 8.03
CA GLU A 151 -13.33 10.17 7.41
C GLU A 151 -12.18 9.76 8.34
N LYS A 152 -12.31 10.00 9.66
CA LYS A 152 -11.24 9.77 10.64
C LYS A 152 -11.02 8.29 11.02
N TYR A 153 -12.07 7.47 11.00
CA TYR A 153 -12.04 6.12 11.61
C TYR A 153 -11.59 4.98 10.67
N LYS A 154 -10.75 5.25 9.67
CA LYS A 154 -10.10 4.18 8.89
C LYS A 154 -8.90 3.62 9.67
N VAL A 155 -8.90 2.31 9.92
CA VAL A 155 -7.88 1.63 10.74
C VAL A 155 -6.75 1.07 9.87
N PHE A 156 -7.11 0.51 8.72
CA PHE A 156 -6.23 -0.14 7.75
C PHE A 156 -5.97 0.73 6.51
N GLY A 157 -6.07 2.06 6.66
CA GLY A 157 -5.82 3.01 5.57
C GLY A 157 -4.45 2.83 4.90
N ASP A 158 -3.43 2.47 5.68
CA ASP A 158 -2.09 2.19 5.16
C ASP A 158 -2.08 1.04 4.15
N LEU A 159 -2.86 -0.03 4.40
CA LEU A 159 -2.96 -1.18 3.49
C LEU A 159 -3.63 -0.79 2.17
N ALA A 160 -4.67 0.04 2.21
CA ALA A 160 -5.32 0.56 1.01
C ALA A 160 -4.35 1.47 0.21
N ASN A 161 -3.57 2.29 0.92
CA ASN A 161 -2.60 3.20 0.33
C ASN A 161 -1.38 2.48 -0.27
N LEU A 162 -1.13 1.20 0.05
CA LEU A 162 -0.06 0.39 -0.57
C LEU A 162 -0.17 0.31 -2.09
N SER A 163 -1.39 0.44 -2.63
CA SER A 163 -1.65 0.54 -4.07
C SER A 163 -0.78 1.60 -4.76
N SER A 164 -0.46 2.69 -4.05
CA SER A 164 0.40 3.79 -4.54
C SER A 164 1.86 3.37 -4.76
N PHE A 165 2.29 2.26 -4.17
CA PHE A 165 3.66 1.76 -4.21
C PHE A 165 3.80 0.48 -5.05
N LEU A 166 2.72 0.05 -5.72
CA LEU A 166 2.79 -1.10 -6.61
C LEU A 166 3.50 -0.70 -7.91
N ILE A 167 4.45 -1.52 -8.33
CA ILE A 167 5.14 -1.37 -9.61
C ILE A 167 4.67 -2.43 -10.61
N PRO A 168 4.81 -2.19 -11.93
CA PRO A 168 4.49 -3.19 -12.94
C PRO A 168 5.25 -4.50 -12.70
N ARG A 169 4.58 -5.63 -12.93
CA ARG A 169 5.17 -6.96 -12.74
C ARG A 169 6.43 -7.20 -13.57
N SER A 170 6.52 -6.57 -14.75
CA SER A 170 7.68 -6.66 -15.63
C SER A 170 8.94 -5.98 -15.08
N GLU A 171 8.79 -5.09 -14.10
CA GLU A 171 9.91 -4.40 -13.45
C GLU A 171 10.25 -5.03 -12.09
N LEU A 172 9.48 -6.01 -11.61
CA LEU A 172 9.81 -6.71 -10.37
C LEU A 172 11.10 -7.52 -10.58
N PRO A 173 11.99 -7.52 -9.58
CA PRO A 173 13.21 -8.32 -9.62
C PRO A 173 12.83 -9.81 -9.65
N GLU A 174 13.53 -10.59 -10.47
CA GLU A 174 13.35 -12.03 -10.46
C GLU A 174 13.86 -12.60 -9.14
N LEU A 175 13.00 -13.36 -8.46
CA LEU A 175 13.37 -14.03 -7.23
C LEU A 175 14.37 -15.15 -7.52
N PRO A 176 15.46 -15.29 -6.74
CA PRO A 176 16.38 -16.41 -6.87
C PRO A 176 15.65 -17.76 -6.79
N GLU A 177 16.11 -18.77 -7.53
CA GLU A 177 15.43 -20.07 -7.56
C GLU A 177 15.39 -20.76 -6.18
N GLU A 178 16.42 -20.56 -5.36
CA GLU A 178 16.43 -21.01 -3.97
C GLU A 178 15.33 -20.33 -3.14
N PHE A 179 15.10 -19.05 -3.38
CA PHE A 179 14.05 -18.27 -2.74
C PHE A 179 12.66 -18.76 -3.15
N LYS A 180 12.43 -18.94 -4.46
CA LYS A 180 11.18 -19.52 -4.99
C LYS A 180 10.91 -20.90 -4.41
N ARG A 181 11.95 -21.71 -4.19
CA ARG A 181 11.80 -23.02 -3.52
C ARG A 181 11.28 -22.89 -2.09
N HIS A 182 11.72 -21.91 -1.32
CA HIS A 182 11.21 -21.69 0.03
C HIS A 182 9.81 -21.05 0.06
N LEU A 183 9.41 -20.37 -1.01
CA LEU A 183 8.06 -19.81 -1.17
C LEU A 183 7.02 -20.85 -1.62
N GLY A 184 7.44 -21.90 -2.31
CA GLY A 184 6.58 -22.99 -2.74
C GLY A 184 6.40 -24.06 -1.67
N PHE A 185 5.29 -24.79 -1.75
CA PHE A 185 5.09 -26.00 -0.93
C PHE A 185 5.80 -27.18 -1.59
N PHE A 186 7.12 -27.29 -1.42
CA PHE A 186 7.87 -28.44 -1.90
C PHE A 186 7.76 -29.58 -0.88
N TYR A 187 7.28 -30.73 -1.34
CA TYR A 187 7.31 -31.95 -0.54
C TYR A 187 8.75 -32.48 -0.52
N THR A 188 9.46 -32.27 0.58
CA THR A 188 10.69 -33.01 0.86
C THR A 188 10.28 -34.41 1.31
N ASP A 189 10.43 -35.39 0.43
CA ASP A 189 10.17 -36.79 0.76
C ASP A 189 11.29 -37.33 1.68
N GLU A 190 11.32 -36.86 2.94
CA GLU A 190 12.23 -37.34 3.98
C GLU A 190 11.70 -38.61 4.68
N SER A 191 10.89 -39.42 3.99
CA SER A 191 10.30 -40.66 4.52
C SER A 191 10.96 -41.95 4.03
N LYS A 192 12.19 -41.88 3.51
CA LYS A 192 13.00 -43.07 3.21
C LYS A 192 14.33 -43.06 3.96
N LYS A 193 14.30 -43.51 5.21
CA LYS A 193 15.39 -44.29 5.82
C LYS A 193 14.79 -45.28 6.82
#